data_AF-A0A9W8P568-F1
#
_entry.id   AF-A0A9W8P568-F1
#
_cell.length_a   1.000
_cell.length_b   1.000
_cell.length_c   1.000
_cell.angle_alpha   90.00
_cell.angle_beta   90.00
_cell.angle_gamma   90.00
#
_symmetry.space_group_name_H-M   'P 1'
#
loop_
_entity.id
_entity.type
_entity.pdbx_description
1 polymer ?
#
loop_
_entity_poly.entity_id
_entity_poly.type
_entity_poly.pdbx_seq_one_letter_code
_entity_poly.pdbx_strand_id
1 'polypeptide(L)'
;MPSTPQRRQCSPEPDETPSKRMRIVTSELASTLSGSFLISKNPYTSDTPFPRMLEKQPLNLPAPDWGLLVQPPIYKSRNQLEEENSRLIKSLVNAKGYIAAFADREETLSAQMVVQDMALVKMNGALHAKEKKKAKKRNNELLPNDGMGRLWSDVKILEYQLKKKAEKAQEEVEKEERKRQRFSKKALKHTIDVEWEAIKQKHNENLEKWVATCAQLKEKGVKARDLPRKPTHETKNSLIERLSGTNNKESEEETEDE
;
A
#
# COMPACT_ATOMS: atom_id res chain seq x y z
N MET A 1 49.10 11.38 44.82
CA MET A 1 47.65 11.31 45.10
C MET A 1 46.93 11.13 43.76
N PRO A 2 46.39 9.94 43.45
CA PRO A 2 45.69 9.73 42.18
C PRO A 2 44.31 10.39 42.23
N SER A 3 44.04 11.25 41.23
CA SER A 3 42.77 11.95 41.07
C SER A 3 41.71 11.00 40.52
N THR A 4 40.68 10.71 41.31
CA THR A 4 39.52 9.93 40.90
C THR A 4 38.68 10.73 39.91
N PRO A 5 38.25 10.16 38.76
CA PRO A 5 37.45 10.90 37.79
C PRO A 5 36.02 11.08 38.32
N GLN A 6 35.57 12.34 38.43
CA GLN A 6 34.19 12.67 38.77
C GLN A 6 33.22 12.24 37.68
N ARG A 7 32.26 11.40 38.06
CA ARG A 7 31.12 10.97 37.24
C ARG A 7 30.25 12.19 36.93
N ARG A 8 30.22 12.61 35.66
CA ARG A 8 29.29 13.66 35.18
C ARG A 8 27.86 13.28 35.53
N GLN A 9 27.19 14.13 36.31
CA GLN A 9 25.76 14.04 36.54
C GLN A 9 25.04 14.43 35.24
N CYS A 10 24.29 13.49 34.68
CA CYS A 10 23.39 13.72 33.55
C CYS A 10 22.23 14.62 34.01
N SER A 11 21.97 15.69 33.27
CA SER A 11 20.76 16.50 33.38
C SER A 11 19.50 15.65 33.08
N PRO A 12 18.33 15.96 33.69
CA PRO A 12 17.15 15.10 33.68
C PRO A 12 16.16 15.43 32.55
N GLU A 13 16.62 15.71 31.34
CA GLU A 13 15.76 15.84 30.15
C GLU A 13 16.52 15.22 28.97
N PRO A 14 16.21 13.98 28.57
CA PRO A 14 16.93 13.35 27.48
C PRO A 14 16.38 13.84 26.15
N ASP A 15 17.21 14.56 25.39
CA ASP A 15 17.11 14.57 23.94
C ASP A 15 17.22 13.13 23.44
N GLU A 16 16.06 12.50 23.19
CA GLU A 16 15.93 11.15 22.68
C GLU A 16 16.25 11.12 21.19
N THR A 17 17.53 11.26 20.87
CA THR A 17 17.98 11.03 19.51
C THR A 17 17.98 9.53 19.20
N PRO A 18 17.65 9.12 17.95
CA PRO A 18 17.66 7.71 17.54
C PRO A 18 19.00 7.00 17.82
N SER A 19 20.12 7.71 17.69
CA SER A 19 21.45 7.20 18.01
C SER A 19 21.61 6.83 19.48
N LYS A 20 21.05 7.63 20.39
CA LYS A 20 21.10 7.38 21.83
C LYS A 20 20.21 6.19 22.22
N ARG A 21 19.01 6.08 21.64
CA ARG A 21 18.14 4.90 21.81
C ARG A 21 18.84 3.62 21.32
N MET A 22 19.47 3.65 20.15
CA MET A 22 20.30 2.54 19.63
C MET A 22 21.44 2.17 20.58
N ARG A 23 22.14 3.15 21.16
CA ARG A 23 23.21 2.91 22.15
C ARG A 23 22.68 2.28 23.43
N ILE A 24 21.52 2.73 23.93
CA ILE A 24 20.88 2.14 25.11
C ILE A 24 20.49 0.69 24.83
N VAL A 25 19.76 0.45 23.74
CA VAL A 25 19.36 -0.90 23.30
C VAL A 25 20.58 -1.81 23.17
N THR A 26 21.63 -1.39 22.47
CA THR A 26 22.87 -2.18 22.35
C THR A 26 23.56 -2.44 23.68
N SER A 27 23.58 -1.46 24.60
CA SER A 27 24.16 -1.65 25.93
C SER A 27 23.38 -2.62 26.81
N GLU A 28 22.04 -2.56 26.77
CA GLU A 28 21.17 -3.47 27.50
C GLU A 28 21.27 -4.90 26.95
N LEU A 29 21.30 -5.05 25.63
CA LEU A 29 21.52 -6.33 24.97
C LEU A 29 22.86 -6.95 25.33
N ALA A 30 23.93 -6.16 25.35
CA ALA A 30 25.25 -6.62 25.77
C ALA A 30 25.29 -7.02 27.27
N SER A 31 24.42 -6.43 28.10
CA SER A 31 24.34 -6.74 29.53
C SER A 31 23.55 -8.03 29.84
N THR A 32 22.76 -8.53 28.89
CA THR A 32 22.03 -9.79 29.08
C THR A 32 22.96 -10.99 28.93
N LEU A 33 23.01 -11.84 29.97
CA LEU A 33 23.86 -13.04 30.03
C LEU A 33 23.56 -14.07 28.93
N SER A 34 22.38 -13.99 28.32
CA SER A 34 21.95 -14.82 27.20
C SER A 34 21.92 -13.95 25.94
N GLY A 35 23.05 -13.78 25.27
CA GLY A 35 23.18 -13.02 24.01
C GLY A 35 22.36 -13.58 22.82
N SER A 36 21.41 -14.46 23.07
CA SER A 36 20.58 -15.17 22.09
C SER A 36 19.18 -14.59 21.90
N PHE A 37 18.79 -13.53 22.62
CA PHE A 37 17.40 -13.03 22.58
C PHE A 37 17.02 -12.26 21.30
N LEU A 38 17.97 -11.87 20.45
CA LEU A 38 17.68 -11.09 19.23
C LEU A 38 17.87 -11.83 17.90
N ILE A 39 18.35 -13.07 17.94
CA ILE A 39 18.52 -13.87 16.72
C ILE A 39 17.45 -14.94 16.82
N SER A 40 16.27 -14.67 16.26
CA SER A 40 15.32 -15.74 16.00
C SER A 40 16.04 -16.79 15.16
N LYS A 41 16.06 -18.04 15.62
CA LYS A 41 16.61 -19.15 14.84
C LYS A 41 15.89 -19.30 13.49
N ASN A 42 14.66 -18.81 13.43
CA ASN A 42 13.87 -18.73 12.22
C ASN A 42 14.26 -17.44 11.47
N PRO A 43 14.87 -17.55 10.28
CA PRO A 43 15.15 -16.39 9.45
C PRO A 43 13.82 -15.75 9.01
N TYR A 44 13.77 -14.42 8.99
CA TYR A 44 12.70 -13.71 8.30
C TYR A 44 12.80 -14.00 6.80
N THR A 45 11.78 -14.64 6.27
CA THR A 45 11.59 -14.95 4.85
C THR A 45 10.52 -14.03 4.26
N SER A 46 10.34 -14.03 2.94
CA SER A 46 9.22 -13.31 2.30
C SER A 46 7.87 -13.71 2.88
N ASP A 47 7.77 -14.95 3.33
CA ASP A 47 6.53 -15.59 3.81
C ASP A 47 6.19 -15.18 5.25
N THR A 48 7.15 -14.60 5.97
CA THR A 48 6.99 -14.14 7.36
C THR A 48 7.20 -12.63 7.43
N PRO A 49 6.15 -11.82 7.15
CA PRO A 49 6.27 -10.37 7.10
C PRO A 49 6.65 -9.78 8.46
N PHE A 50 7.38 -8.66 8.44
CA PHE A 50 7.72 -7.95 9.68
C PHE A 50 6.46 -7.44 10.39
N PRO A 51 6.40 -7.49 11.73
CA PRO A 51 5.27 -6.99 12.49
C PRO A 51 5.15 -5.46 12.35
N ARG A 52 3.91 -4.96 12.28
CA ARG A 52 3.63 -3.52 12.24
C ARG A 52 3.99 -2.89 13.59
N MET A 53 4.80 -1.85 13.57
CA MET A 53 5.19 -1.12 14.78
C MET A 53 4.33 0.14 14.89
N LEU A 54 3.21 0.06 15.61
CA LEU A 54 2.39 1.22 15.92
C LEU A 54 2.83 1.83 17.25
N GLU A 55 3.40 3.04 17.20
CA GLU A 55 3.74 3.79 18.40
C GLU A 55 2.46 4.36 19.02
N LYS A 56 2.10 3.89 20.21
CA LYS A 56 0.94 4.41 20.94
C LYS A 56 1.39 5.54 21.85
N GLN A 57 1.25 6.78 21.38
CA GLN A 57 1.46 7.94 22.25
C GLN A 57 0.26 8.12 23.20
N PRO A 58 0.45 8.35 24.51
CA PRO A 58 -0.65 8.67 25.41
C PRO A 58 -1.25 10.04 25.07
N LEU A 59 -2.57 10.19 25.20
CA LEU A 59 -3.22 11.50 25.09
C LEU A 59 -3.04 12.25 26.41
N ASN A 60 -2.37 13.39 26.38
CA ASN A 60 -2.19 14.28 27.53
C ASN A 60 -3.44 15.18 27.73
N LEU A 61 -4.63 14.58 27.82
CA LEU A 61 -5.89 15.30 28.01
C LEU A 61 -6.53 14.92 29.36
N PRO A 62 -7.25 15.83 30.05
CA PRO A 62 -7.93 15.52 31.30
C PRO A 62 -9.12 14.58 31.05
N ALA A 63 -9.10 13.38 31.62
CA ALA A 63 -10.14 12.38 31.39
C ALA A 63 -11.55 12.93 31.71
N PRO A 64 -12.55 12.66 30.85
CA PRO A 64 -13.94 13.01 31.15
C PRO A 64 -14.45 12.23 32.36
N ASP A 65 -15.20 12.91 33.22
CA ASP A 65 -15.79 12.32 34.42
C ASP A 65 -17.12 11.65 34.06
N TRP A 66 -17.06 10.35 33.79
CA TRP A 66 -18.21 9.52 33.48
C TRP A 66 -19.08 9.20 34.70
N GLY A 67 -18.57 9.41 35.93
CA GLY A 67 -19.33 9.20 37.16
C GLY A 67 -20.52 10.14 37.30
N LEU A 68 -20.54 11.24 36.54
CA LEU A 68 -21.64 12.19 36.49
C LEU A 68 -22.92 11.65 35.83
N LEU A 69 -22.83 10.51 35.14
CA LEU A 69 -23.99 9.86 34.54
C LEU A 69 -24.83 9.08 35.57
N VAL A 70 -24.32 8.88 36.79
CA VAL A 70 -25.06 8.22 37.87
C VAL A 70 -26.20 9.12 38.31
N GLN A 71 -27.42 8.56 38.37
CA GLN A 71 -28.63 9.32 38.65
C GLN A 71 -28.51 10.10 39.97
N PRO A 72 -28.77 11.41 39.93
CA PRO A 72 -28.69 12.24 41.13
C PRO A 72 -29.85 11.96 42.11
N PRO A 73 -29.68 12.25 43.42
CA PRO A 73 -30.76 12.19 44.39
C PRO A 73 -31.91 13.18 44.04
N ILE A 74 -33.12 12.82 44.44
CA ILE A 74 -34.41 13.41 43.99
C ILE A 74 -34.57 14.89 44.38
N TYR A 75 -33.88 15.37 45.42
CA TYR A 75 -33.99 16.75 45.89
C TYR A 75 -32.62 17.42 45.98
N LYS A 76 -32.47 18.54 45.26
CA LYS A 76 -31.27 19.38 45.26
C LYS A 76 -31.62 20.84 45.43
N SER A 77 -30.78 21.55 46.17
CA SER A 77 -30.86 23.01 46.23
C SER A 77 -30.46 23.62 44.88
N ARG A 78 -30.89 24.86 44.63
CA ARG A 78 -30.51 25.61 43.42
C ARG A 78 -28.99 25.69 43.24
N ASN A 79 -28.25 25.98 44.31
CA ASN A 79 -26.79 26.11 44.24
C ASN A 79 -26.11 24.80 43.84
N GLN A 80 -26.58 23.66 44.36
CA GLN A 80 -26.09 22.33 43.97
C GLN A 80 -26.35 22.04 42.48
N LEU A 81 -27.50 22.43 41.95
CA LEU A 81 -27.81 22.30 40.53
C LEU A 81 -26.89 23.16 39.66
N GLU A 82 -26.58 24.39 40.07
CA GLU A 82 -25.67 25.28 39.34
C GLU A 82 -24.22 24.75 39.33
N GLU A 83 -23.74 24.20 40.45
CA GLU A 83 -22.43 23.56 40.55
C GLU A 83 -22.34 22.29 39.68
N GLU A 84 -23.37 21.46 39.70
CA GLU A 84 -23.43 20.25 38.88
C GLU A 84 -23.50 20.54 37.40
N ASN A 85 -24.32 21.52 36.98
CA ASN A 85 -24.33 21.98 35.61
C ASN A 85 -22.94 22.45 35.18
N SER A 86 -22.24 23.19 36.04
CA SER A 86 -20.87 23.63 35.76
C SER A 86 -19.89 22.45 35.61
N ARG A 87 -20.03 21.42 36.45
CA ARG A 87 -19.20 20.20 36.37
C ARG A 87 -19.53 19.37 35.13
N LEU A 88 -20.81 19.23 34.78
CA LEU A 88 -21.28 18.55 33.56
C LEU A 88 -20.77 19.25 32.30
N ILE A 89 -20.86 20.59 32.23
CA ILE A 89 -20.33 21.37 31.11
C ILE A 89 -18.83 21.11 30.95
N LYS A 90 -18.05 21.16 32.03
CA LYS A 90 -16.61 20.86 31.99
C LYS A 90 -16.32 19.45 31.51
N SER A 91 -17.05 18.45 32.03
CA SER A 91 -16.89 17.05 31.60
C SER A 91 -17.23 16.87 30.12
N LEU A 92 -18.27 17.53 29.63
CA LEU A 92 -18.67 17.50 28.22
C LEU A 92 -17.61 18.13 27.32
N VAL A 93 -17.03 19.27 27.72
CA VAL A 93 -15.92 19.91 27.00
C VAL A 93 -14.72 18.97 26.92
N ASN A 94 -14.37 18.30 28.03
CA ASN A 94 -13.29 17.30 28.05
C ASN A 94 -13.60 16.13 27.12
N ALA A 95 -14.81 15.57 27.19
CA ALA A 95 -15.24 14.47 26.33
C ALA A 95 -15.18 14.85 24.84
N LYS A 96 -15.64 16.05 24.49
CA LYS A 96 -15.55 16.58 23.11
C LYS A 96 -14.09 16.69 22.65
N GLY A 97 -13.19 17.18 23.52
CA GLY A 97 -11.76 17.24 23.24
C GLY A 97 -11.15 15.85 23.00
N TYR A 98 -11.54 14.87 23.80
CA TYR A 98 -11.11 13.47 23.62
C TYR A 98 -11.59 12.89 22.29
N ILE A 99 -12.85 13.08 21.92
CA ILE A 99 -13.40 12.58 20.65
C ILE A 99 -12.64 13.17 19.46
N ALA A 100 -12.41 14.48 19.46
CA ALA A 100 -11.64 15.15 18.42
C ALA A 100 -10.21 14.58 18.31
N ALA A 101 -9.51 14.48 19.44
CA ALA A 101 -8.15 13.95 19.46
C ALA A 101 -8.07 12.47 19.08
N PHE A 102 -9.11 11.67 19.36
CA PHE A 102 -9.19 10.29 18.89
C PHE A 102 -9.41 10.21 17.38
N ALA A 103 -10.24 11.08 16.80
CA ALA A 103 -10.44 11.13 15.36
C ALA A 103 -9.12 11.47 14.63
N ASP A 104 -8.41 12.50 15.08
CA ASP A 104 -7.10 12.89 14.52
C ASP A 104 -6.07 11.75 14.66
N ARG A 105 -6.10 11.03 15.79
CA ARG A 105 -5.22 9.88 16.03
C ARG A 105 -5.55 8.70 15.12
N GLU A 106 -6.83 8.41 14.90
CA GLU A 106 -7.26 7.34 14.01
C GLU A 106 -6.81 7.63 12.57
N GLU A 107 -6.99 8.86 12.10
CA GLU A 107 -6.48 9.30 10.81
C GLU A 107 -4.96 9.11 10.73
N THR A 108 -4.22 9.59 11.73
CA THR A 108 -2.76 9.44 11.78
C THR A 108 -2.33 7.98 11.78
N LEU A 109 -2.98 7.11 12.56
CA LEU A 109 -2.67 5.69 12.62
C LEU A 109 -3.00 5.00 11.30
N SER A 110 -4.10 5.36 10.65
CA SER A 110 -4.46 4.84 9.33
C SER A 110 -3.43 5.22 8.27
N ALA A 111 -2.95 6.47 8.29
CA ALA A 111 -1.90 6.93 7.39
C ALA A 111 -0.58 6.20 7.64
N GLN A 112 -0.17 6.08 8.91
CA GLN A 112 1.03 5.31 9.28
C GLN A 112 0.93 3.85 8.84
N MET A 113 -0.25 3.24 8.98
CA MET A 113 -0.52 1.88 8.56
C MET A 113 -0.30 1.68 7.06
N VAL A 114 -0.84 2.57 6.21
CA VAL A 114 -0.63 2.53 4.76
C VAL A 114 0.84 2.69 4.40
N VAL A 115 1.55 3.63 5.04
CA VAL A 115 2.99 3.85 4.78
C VAL A 115 3.82 2.62 5.17
N GLN A 116 3.51 1.99 6.31
CA GLN A 116 4.16 0.75 6.74
C GLN A 116 3.89 -0.37 5.75
N ASP A 117 2.66 -0.53 5.28
CA ASP A 117 2.30 -1.57 4.30
C ASP A 117 3.06 -1.38 2.97
N MET A 118 3.12 -0.16 2.46
CA MET A 118 3.92 0.15 1.26
C MET A 118 5.41 -0.18 1.45
N ALA A 119 5.96 0.15 2.63
CA ALA A 119 7.35 -0.15 2.95
C ALA A 119 7.60 -1.66 3.06
N LEU A 120 6.69 -2.40 3.70
CA LEU A 120 6.74 -3.85 3.83
C LEU A 120 6.68 -4.55 2.47
N VAL A 121 5.76 -4.15 1.58
CA VAL A 121 5.68 -4.68 0.21
C VAL A 121 7.01 -4.49 -0.53
N LYS A 122 7.62 -3.30 -0.41
CA LYS A 122 8.92 -3.02 -1.04
C LYS A 122 10.04 -3.88 -0.45
N MET A 123 10.08 -4.03 0.87
CA MET A 123 11.09 -4.85 1.56
C MET A 123 10.94 -6.33 1.22
N ASN A 124 9.72 -6.86 1.22
CA ASN A 124 9.40 -8.24 0.84
C ASN A 124 9.78 -8.50 -0.62
N GLY A 125 9.45 -7.60 -1.54
CA GLY A 125 9.86 -7.72 -2.94
C GLY A 125 11.38 -7.75 -3.12
N ALA A 126 12.12 -6.92 -2.37
CA ALA A 126 13.59 -6.93 -2.41
C ALA A 126 14.18 -8.22 -1.81
N LEU A 127 13.58 -8.74 -0.75
CA LEU A 127 13.97 -9.98 -0.08
C LEU A 127 13.70 -11.18 -1.01
N HIS A 128 12.50 -11.28 -1.57
CA HIS A 128 12.12 -12.30 -2.54
C HIS A 128 13.03 -12.29 -3.77
N ALA A 129 13.36 -11.12 -4.31
CA ALA A 129 14.32 -11.02 -5.42
C ALA A 129 15.72 -11.54 -5.04
N LYS A 130 16.17 -11.36 -3.80
CA LYS A 130 17.43 -11.93 -3.30
C LYS A 130 17.33 -13.45 -3.12
N GLU A 131 16.22 -13.96 -2.62
CA GLU A 131 15.96 -15.39 -2.47
C GLU A 131 15.91 -16.09 -3.82
N LYS A 132 15.14 -15.59 -4.80
CA LYS A 132 15.13 -16.09 -6.18
C LYS A 132 16.50 -16.04 -6.84
N LYS A 133 17.29 -14.97 -6.61
CA LYS A 133 18.68 -14.90 -7.10
C LYS A 133 19.56 -15.98 -6.47
N LYS A 134 19.42 -16.25 -5.17
CA LYS A 134 20.16 -17.32 -4.49
C LYS A 134 19.73 -18.70 -4.97
N ALA A 135 18.43 -18.95 -5.13
CA ALA A 135 17.89 -20.18 -5.69
C ALA A 135 18.39 -20.42 -7.12
N LYS A 136 18.35 -19.40 -7.98
CA LYS A 136 18.90 -19.47 -9.34
C LYS A 136 20.40 -19.76 -9.34
N LYS A 137 21.18 -19.17 -8.41
CA LYS A 137 22.62 -19.47 -8.28
C LYS A 137 22.88 -20.93 -7.87
N ARG A 138 22.09 -21.48 -6.94
CA ARG A 138 22.16 -22.91 -6.58
C ARG A 138 21.84 -23.80 -7.79
N ASN A 139 20.81 -23.46 -8.56
CA ASN A 139 20.45 -24.19 -9.78
C ASN A 139 21.43 -23.97 -10.96
N ASN A 140 22.36 -23.01 -10.83
CA ASN A 140 23.40 -22.76 -11.84
C ASN A 140 24.68 -23.56 -11.58
N GLU A 141 24.65 -24.52 -10.66
CA GLU A 141 25.68 -25.55 -10.56
C GLU A 141 25.86 -26.22 -11.93
N LEU A 142 27.11 -26.28 -12.38
CA LEU A 142 27.49 -26.72 -13.72
C LEU A 142 27.10 -28.18 -14.00
N LEU A 143 26.79 -28.93 -12.94
CA LEU A 143 26.46 -30.35 -12.90
C LEU A 143 25.30 -30.54 -11.93
N PRO A 144 24.30 -31.39 -12.26
CA PRO A 144 23.22 -31.78 -11.35
C PRO A 144 23.71 -32.57 -10.14
N ASN A 145 24.36 -31.92 -9.18
CA ASN A 145 24.62 -32.56 -7.90
C ASN A 145 23.37 -32.44 -7.03
N ASP A 146 22.34 -33.25 -7.35
CA ASP A 146 21.20 -33.55 -6.47
C ASP A 146 21.66 -34.38 -5.24
N GLY A 147 22.82 -34.07 -4.67
CA GLY A 147 23.44 -34.85 -3.59
C GLY A 147 23.96 -36.23 -3.99
N MET A 148 23.88 -36.62 -5.26
CA MET A 148 24.41 -37.88 -5.77
C MET A 148 25.91 -37.74 -6.08
N GLY A 149 26.72 -38.66 -5.54
CA GLY A 149 28.18 -38.67 -5.68
C GLY A 149 28.68 -38.67 -7.13
N ARG A 150 29.94 -38.25 -7.29
CA ARG A 150 30.68 -37.89 -8.53
C ARG A 150 30.85 -38.97 -9.63
N LEU A 151 29.98 -39.97 -9.74
CA LEU A 151 30.06 -40.96 -10.82
C LEU A 151 29.00 -40.67 -11.89
N TRP A 152 29.42 -39.85 -12.85
CA TRP A 152 28.63 -39.55 -14.04
C TRP A 152 29.03 -40.52 -15.15
N SER A 153 28.06 -41.28 -15.66
CA SER A 153 28.23 -42.02 -16.92
C SER A 153 28.06 -41.07 -18.10
N ASP A 154 28.78 -41.31 -19.20
CA ASP A 154 28.74 -40.46 -20.42
C ASP A 154 27.32 -40.21 -20.94
N VAL A 155 26.43 -41.20 -20.80
CA VAL A 155 25.01 -41.10 -21.21
C VAL A 155 24.26 -40.02 -20.42
N LYS A 156 24.45 -39.95 -19.10
CA LYS A 156 23.78 -38.95 -18.24
C LYS A 156 24.24 -37.53 -18.53
N ILE A 157 25.51 -37.36 -18.93
CA ILE A 157 26.05 -36.06 -19.34
C ILE A 157 25.37 -35.60 -20.63
N LEU A 158 25.22 -36.49 -21.60
CA LEU A 158 24.56 -36.17 -22.87
C LEU A 158 23.08 -35.81 -22.66
N GLU A 159 22.34 -36.59 -21.87
CA GLU A 159 20.94 -36.31 -21.53
C GLU A 159 20.77 -34.94 -20.86
N TYR A 160 21.65 -34.61 -19.90
CA TYR A 160 21.63 -33.29 -19.25
C TYR A 160 21.90 -32.15 -20.24
N GLN A 161 22.89 -32.31 -21.13
CA GLN A 161 23.18 -31.31 -22.16
C GLN A 161 22.02 -31.12 -23.13
N LEU A 162 21.34 -32.19 -23.52
CA LEU A 162 20.15 -32.14 -24.38
C LEU A 162 19.00 -31.40 -23.67
N LYS A 163 18.71 -31.75 -22.41
CA LYS A 163 17.67 -31.08 -21.61
C LYS A 163 17.97 -29.59 -21.47
N LYS A 164 19.20 -29.21 -21.14
CA LYS A 164 19.63 -27.81 -21.01
C LYS A 164 19.55 -27.03 -22.31
N LYS A 165 19.78 -27.67 -23.46
CA LYS A 165 19.58 -27.06 -24.79
C LYS A 165 18.09 -26.86 -25.08
N ALA A 166 17.24 -27.84 -24.77
CA ALA A 166 15.80 -27.74 -24.94
C ALA A 166 15.19 -26.62 -24.06
N GLU A 167 15.59 -26.53 -22.79
CA GLU A 167 15.17 -25.45 -21.88
C GLU A 167 15.56 -24.06 -22.40
N LYS A 168 16.79 -23.90 -22.92
CA LYS A 168 17.21 -22.64 -23.54
C LYS A 168 16.39 -22.28 -24.78
N ALA A 169 16.09 -23.26 -25.63
CA ALA A 169 15.27 -23.04 -26.81
C ALA A 169 13.84 -22.61 -26.43
N GLN A 170 13.25 -23.24 -25.41
CA GLN A 170 11.95 -22.82 -24.87
C GLN A 170 11.99 -21.39 -24.29
N GLU A 171 13.02 -21.06 -23.51
CA GLU A 171 13.17 -19.72 -22.94
C GLU A 171 13.31 -18.63 -24.03
N GLU A 172 13.95 -18.95 -25.15
CA GLU A 172 14.06 -18.05 -26.31
C GLU A 172 12.71 -17.86 -27.01
N VAL A 173 11.96 -18.94 -27.24
CA VAL A 173 10.60 -18.89 -27.82
C VAL A 173 9.68 -18.06 -26.94
N GLU A 174 9.65 -18.31 -25.63
CA GLU A 174 8.82 -17.53 -24.70
C GLU A 174 9.20 -16.04 -24.68
N LYS A 175 10.50 -15.72 -24.76
CA LYS A 175 10.96 -14.32 -24.85
C LYS A 175 10.47 -13.66 -26.13
N GLU A 176 10.48 -14.36 -27.25
CA GLU A 176 9.94 -13.85 -28.51
C GLU A 176 8.43 -13.65 -28.44
N GLU A 177 7.69 -14.61 -27.89
CA GLU A 177 6.23 -14.49 -27.71
C GLU A 177 5.88 -13.31 -26.82
N ARG A 178 6.57 -13.15 -25.68
CA ARG A 178 6.37 -11.98 -24.79
C ARG A 178 6.66 -10.67 -25.50
N LYS A 179 7.66 -10.62 -26.39
CA LYS A 179 7.93 -9.42 -27.21
C LYS A 179 6.78 -9.18 -28.19
N ARG A 180 6.34 -10.21 -28.93
CA ARG A 180 5.24 -10.12 -29.90
C ARG A 180 3.95 -9.63 -29.23
N GLN A 181 3.60 -10.19 -28.07
CA GLN A 181 2.44 -9.75 -27.28
C GLN A 181 2.55 -8.30 -26.81
N ARG A 182 3.75 -7.84 -26.39
CA ARG A 182 3.94 -6.43 -26.01
C ARG A 182 3.77 -5.49 -27.20
N PHE A 183 4.27 -5.88 -28.37
CA PHE A 183 4.11 -5.09 -29.59
C PHE A 183 2.65 -5.04 -30.05
N SER A 184 1.92 -6.17 -30.05
CA SER A 184 0.50 -6.19 -30.42
C SER A 184 -0.36 -5.35 -29.46
N LYS A 185 -0.12 -5.47 -28.14
CA LYS A 185 -0.81 -4.64 -27.13
C LYS A 185 -0.55 -3.14 -27.33
N LYS A 186 0.69 -2.75 -27.66
CA LYS A 186 1.04 -1.35 -27.96
C LYS A 186 0.36 -0.84 -29.23
N ALA A 187 0.34 -1.66 -30.28
CA ALA A 187 -0.33 -1.31 -31.54
C ALA A 187 -1.84 -1.11 -31.33
N LEU A 188 -2.49 -2.04 -30.61
CA LEU A 188 -3.91 -1.96 -30.29
C LEU A 188 -4.25 -0.75 -29.41
N LYS A 189 -3.40 -0.43 -28.43
CA LYS A 189 -3.58 0.80 -27.62
C LYS A 189 -3.50 2.06 -28.49
N HIS A 190 -2.53 2.10 -29.41
CA HIS A 190 -2.37 3.24 -30.32
C HIS A 190 -3.58 3.40 -31.25
N THR A 191 -4.12 2.32 -31.81
CA THR A 191 -5.33 2.39 -32.66
C THR A 191 -6.55 2.89 -31.88
N ILE A 192 -6.73 2.42 -30.64
CA ILE A 192 -7.80 2.92 -29.75
C ILE A 192 -7.63 4.42 -29.48
N ASP A 193 -6.42 4.88 -29.17
CA ASP A 193 -6.18 6.29 -28.85
C ASP A 193 -6.44 7.20 -30.07
N VAL A 194 -6.06 6.77 -31.28
CA VAL A 194 -6.33 7.51 -32.53
C VAL A 194 -7.84 7.60 -32.81
N GLU A 195 -8.57 6.48 -32.72
CA GLU A 195 -10.02 6.48 -32.92
C GLU A 195 -10.75 7.31 -31.86
N TRP A 196 -10.28 7.27 -30.62
CA TRP A 196 -10.86 8.03 -29.51
C TRP A 196 -10.73 9.55 -29.71
N GLU A 197 -9.56 10.02 -30.18
CA GLU A 197 -9.38 11.44 -30.50
C GLU A 197 -10.28 11.87 -31.67
N ALA A 198 -10.45 11.04 -32.70
CA ALA A 198 -11.38 11.32 -33.78
C ALA A 198 -12.85 11.42 -33.30
N ILE A 199 -13.27 10.55 -32.37
CA ILE A 199 -14.60 10.59 -31.76
C ILE A 199 -14.79 11.88 -30.94
N LYS A 200 -13.79 12.28 -30.14
CA LYS A 200 -13.85 13.55 -29.39
C LYS A 200 -13.98 14.76 -30.30
N GLN A 201 -13.19 14.82 -31.36
CA GLN A 201 -13.24 15.93 -32.32
C GLN A 201 -14.63 16.05 -32.94
N LYS A 202 -15.17 14.94 -33.45
CA LYS A 202 -16.53 14.89 -34.00
C LYS A 202 -17.60 15.26 -32.97
N HIS A 203 -17.43 14.86 -31.71
CA HIS A 203 -18.35 15.24 -30.64
C HIS A 203 -18.30 16.75 -30.35
N ASN A 204 -17.12 17.35 -30.31
CA ASN A 204 -16.96 18.80 -30.13
C ASN A 204 -17.61 19.59 -31.27
N GLU A 205 -17.39 19.20 -32.52
CA GLU A 205 -18.06 19.81 -33.67
C GLU A 205 -19.60 19.70 -33.57
N ASN A 206 -20.11 18.55 -33.12
CA ASN A 206 -21.54 18.34 -32.93
C ASN A 206 -22.08 19.19 -31.77
N LEU A 207 -21.31 19.39 -30.69
CA LEU A 207 -21.67 20.27 -29.59
C LEU A 207 -21.72 21.73 -30.04
N GLU A 208 -20.75 22.19 -30.82
CA GLU A 208 -20.75 23.56 -31.36
C GLU A 208 -21.98 23.82 -32.24
N LYS A 209 -22.27 22.88 -33.17
CA LYS A 209 -23.49 22.94 -34.00
C LYS A 209 -24.74 22.94 -33.15
N TRP A 210 -24.82 22.06 -32.14
CA TRP A 210 -25.96 21.98 -31.23
C TRP A 210 -26.15 23.28 -30.44
N VAL A 211 -25.08 23.85 -29.88
CA VAL A 211 -25.13 25.13 -29.16
C VAL A 211 -25.62 26.25 -30.09
N ALA A 212 -25.11 26.33 -31.32
CA ALA A 212 -25.55 27.32 -32.30
C ALA A 212 -27.04 27.17 -32.65
N THR A 213 -27.52 25.95 -32.89
CA THR A 213 -28.96 25.69 -33.16
C THR A 213 -29.84 26.01 -31.96
N CYS A 214 -29.41 25.66 -30.74
CA CYS A 214 -30.12 25.99 -29.51
C CYS A 214 -30.20 27.50 -29.29
N ALA A 215 -29.13 28.25 -29.60
CA ALA A 215 -29.14 29.71 -29.53
C ALA A 215 -30.16 30.31 -30.51
N GLN A 216 -30.16 29.86 -31.77
CA GLN A 216 -31.13 30.31 -32.78
C GLN A 216 -32.58 29.98 -32.41
N LEU A 217 -32.85 28.82 -31.82
CA LEU A 217 -34.20 28.44 -31.38
C LEU A 217 -34.68 29.26 -30.17
N LYS A 218 -33.77 29.61 -29.26
CA LYS A 218 -34.08 30.51 -28.14
C LYS A 218 -34.42 31.92 -28.62
N GLU A 219 -33.70 32.45 -29.59
CA GLU A 219 -34.03 33.75 -30.22
C GLU A 219 -35.41 33.75 -30.87
N LYS A 220 -35.84 32.60 -31.41
CA LYS A 220 -37.18 32.40 -32.00
C LYS A 220 -38.29 32.15 -30.96
N GLY A 221 -37.99 32.21 -29.66
CA GLY A 221 -38.98 32.04 -28.59
C GLY A 221 -39.45 30.60 -28.36
N VAL A 222 -38.70 29.60 -28.84
CA VAL A 222 -39.01 28.19 -28.58
C VAL A 222 -38.83 27.88 -27.10
N LYS A 223 -39.81 27.19 -26.50
CA LYS A 223 -39.75 26.80 -25.08
C LYS A 223 -38.58 25.85 -24.84
N ALA A 224 -37.96 25.96 -23.66
CA ALA A 224 -36.77 25.16 -23.32
C ALA A 224 -36.98 23.63 -23.37
N ARG A 225 -38.24 23.16 -23.23
CA ARG A 225 -38.58 21.72 -23.31
C ARG A 225 -38.54 21.18 -24.75
N ASP A 226 -38.67 22.05 -25.74
CA ASP A 226 -38.72 21.70 -27.16
C ASP A 226 -37.36 21.86 -27.86
N LEU A 227 -36.30 22.19 -27.10
CA LEU A 227 -34.93 22.23 -27.61
C LEU A 227 -34.42 20.81 -27.93
N PRO A 228 -33.59 20.66 -28.97
CA PRO A 228 -32.99 19.37 -29.29
C PRO A 228 -32.16 18.85 -28.11
N ARG A 229 -32.17 17.53 -27.88
CA ARG A 229 -31.36 16.92 -26.83
C ARG A 229 -29.87 17.11 -27.11
N LYS A 230 -29.08 17.25 -26.04
CA LYS A 230 -27.62 17.36 -26.14
C LYS A 230 -27.03 16.10 -26.79
N PRO A 231 -26.16 16.23 -27.80
CA PRO A 231 -25.45 15.08 -28.38
C PRO A 231 -24.72 14.28 -27.30
N THR A 232 -24.74 12.95 -27.43
CA THR A 232 -23.93 12.01 -26.64
C THR A 232 -22.87 11.37 -27.53
N HIS A 233 -21.78 10.87 -26.95
CA HIS A 233 -20.77 10.10 -27.67
C HIS A 233 -20.54 8.76 -27.00
N GLU A 234 -20.04 7.79 -27.77
CA GLU A 234 -19.61 6.47 -27.25
C GLU A 234 -18.52 6.65 -26.19
N THR A 235 -18.46 5.74 -25.22
CA THR A 235 -17.39 5.78 -24.20
C THR A 235 -16.11 5.15 -24.74
N LYS A 236 -14.97 5.47 -24.13
CA LYS A 236 -13.70 4.79 -24.47
C LYS A 236 -13.79 3.28 -24.22
N ASN A 237 -14.55 2.83 -23.23
CA ASN A 237 -14.72 1.41 -22.93
C ASN A 237 -15.51 0.69 -24.03
N SER A 238 -16.60 1.28 -24.53
CA SER A 238 -17.33 0.72 -25.67
C SER A 238 -16.47 0.67 -26.95
N LEU A 239 -15.53 1.60 -27.12
CA LEU A 239 -14.56 1.57 -28.22
C LEU A 239 -13.56 0.42 -28.05
N ILE A 240 -13.09 0.19 -26.82
CA ILE A 240 -12.22 -0.95 -26.48
C ILE A 240 -12.93 -2.25 -26.81
N GLU A 241 -14.17 -2.45 -26.34
CA GLU A 241 -14.97 -3.65 -26.61
C GLU A 241 -15.18 -3.90 -28.10
N ARG A 242 -15.42 -2.84 -28.88
CA ARG A 242 -15.57 -2.91 -30.34
C ARG A 242 -14.28 -3.34 -31.04
N LEU A 243 -13.13 -2.81 -30.62
CA LEU A 243 -11.84 -3.05 -31.26
C LEU A 243 -11.14 -4.32 -30.76
N SER A 244 -11.39 -4.74 -29.51
CA SER A 244 -10.89 -5.99 -28.98
C SER A 244 -11.67 -7.20 -29.51
N GLY A 245 -12.85 -6.98 -30.12
CA GLY A 245 -13.82 -8.01 -30.38
C GLY A 245 -14.43 -8.52 -29.07
N THR A 246 -15.72 -8.79 -29.03
CA THR A 246 -16.36 -9.49 -27.92
C THR A 246 -15.77 -10.90 -27.76
N ASN A 247 -14.71 -11.01 -26.96
CA ASN A 247 -14.25 -12.22 -26.31
C ASN A 247 -13.28 -11.86 -25.16
N ASN A 248 -13.76 -11.07 -24.20
CA ASN A 248 -13.01 -10.84 -22.97
C ASN A 248 -13.95 -10.77 -21.76
N LYS A 249 -14.72 -11.84 -21.56
CA LYS A 249 -15.37 -12.13 -20.26
C LYS A 249 -14.50 -13.02 -19.36
N GLU A 250 -13.30 -13.40 -19.77
CA GLU A 250 -12.36 -14.18 -18.97
C GLU A 250 -10.93 -13.69 -19.23
N SER A 251 -10.49 -12.65 -18.50
CA SER A 251 -9.07 -12.45 -18.17
C SER A 251 -8.88 -11.34 -17.12
N GLU A 252 -9.75 -11.30 -16.12
CA GLU A 252 -9.38 -10.88 -14.76
C GLU A 252 -9.31 -12.14 -13.90
N GLU A 253 -8.57 -13.15 -14.37
CA GLU A 253 -7.95 -14.09 -13.44
C GLU A 253 -6.57 -13.50 -13.19
N GLU A 254 -6.50 -12.70 -12.13
CA GLU A 254 -5.26 -12.44 -11.44
C GLU A 254 -4.58 -13.79 -11.24
N THR A 255 -3.45 -13.96 -11.91
CA THR A 255 -2.46 -14.96 -11.56
C THR A 255 -1.89 -14.51 -10.22
N GLU A 256 -2.63 -14.79 -9.14
CA GLU A 256 -2.05 -15.15 -7.85
C GLU A 256 -1.40 -16.53 -8.06
N ASP A 257 -0.23 -16.52 -8.70
CA ASP A 257 0.75 -17.58 -8.57
C ASP A 257 2.02 -16.96 -8.00
N GLU A 258 2.33 -17.44 -6.78
CA GLU A 258 3.44 -17.17 -5.86
C GLU A 258 3.24 -16.07 -4.81
#